data_AF-A0A4R4RPG6-F1
#
_entry.id   AF-A0A4R4RPG6-F1
#
_cell.length_a   1.000
_cell.length_b   1.000
_cell.length_c   1.000
_cell.angle_alpha   90.00
_cell.angle_beta   90.00
_cell.angle_gamma   90.00
#
_symmetry.space_group_name_H-M   'P 1'
#
loop_
_entity.id
_entity.type
_entity.pdbx_description
1 polymer ?
#
loop_
_entity_poly.entity_id
_entity_poly.type
_entity_poly.pdbx_seq_one_letter_code
_entity_poly.pdbx_strand_id
1 'polypeptide(L)'
;MSSQSFSRPGAVDLSALNGGGQPQQAAPGAAGGGFVIDVTEATFQSEVLTRSMSVPVVIDFWATWCEPCKTLSPILERLAAQYEGRFVLAKIDVDANQAIAQAAQVQSIPTVVAVVRGQLVPLFQGAIPEAQAQQVIEQLLQMAVANGVAGRADPIPGAGAPEDADGEPAEEPVDPRFEAAYDAINAGDFDKAAEAYRAVLAEAPADAEAKAGLAQVELLRRTAGTDPGAALAAADADPTDVDAQLLAADIEVVSGRVDQAFDRLIGTIRRVFGDERERLRARVVELFDIVGGADPRVVKARSALASALF
;
A
#
# COMPACT_ATOMS: atom_id res chain seq x y z
N MET A 1 10.42 42.73 -14.83
CA MET A 1 11.33 41.73 -15.41
C MET A 1 10.52 40.48 -15.64
N SER A 2 10.15 40.23 -16.90
CA SER A 2 9.32 39.09 -17.30
C SER A 2 10.22 37.88 -17.47
N SER A 3 10.12 36.91 -16.57
CA SER A 3 10.73 35.60 -16.76
C SER A 3 9.88 34.80 -17.72
N GLN A 4 10.33 34.71 -18.97
CA GLN A 4 9.79 33.83 -20.00
C GLN A 4 10.03 32.38 -19.59
N SER A 5 8.94 31.62 -19.48
CA SER A 5 8.97 30.16 -19.30
C SER A 5 9.51 29.52 -20.57
N PHE A 6 10.65 28.85 -20.48
CA PHE A 6 11.16 27.98 -21.53
C PHE A 6 10.34 26.69 -21.54
N SER A 7 9.27 26.64 -22.35
CA SER A 7 8.67 25.37 -22.75
C SER A 7 9.51 24.75 -23.87
N ARG A 8 10.06 23.56 -23.60
CA ARG A 8 10.58 22.66 -24.64
C ARG A 8 9.39 22.02 -25.37
N PRO A 9 9.44 21.81 -26.70
CA PRO A 9 8.37 21.12 -27.41
C PRO A 9 8.30 19.67 -26.96
N GLY A 10 7.18 19.26 -26.37
CA GLY A 10 6.88 17.86 -26.03
C GLY A 10 6.64 17.55 -24.54
N ALA A 11 6.85 18.51 -23.62
CA ALA A 11 6.50 18.32 -22.22
C ALA A 11 5.06 18.77 -21.97
N VAL A 12 4.16 17.83 -21.66
CA VAL A 12 2.81 18.15 -21.18
C VAL A 12 2.91 18.47 -19.68
N ASP A 13 2.51 19.69 -19.31
CA ASP A 13 2.53 20.16 -17.92
C ASP A 13 1.24 19.74 -17.21
N LEU A 14 1.37 18.77 -16.30
CA LEU A 14 0.26 18.21 -15.52
C LEU A 14 0.02 18.93 -14.19
N SER A 15 0.78 19.99 -13.89
CA SER A 15 0.63 20.76 -12.65
C SER A 15 -0.70 21.51 -12.54
N ALA A 16 -1.47 21.58 -13.64
CA ALA A 16 -2.79 22.19 -13.72
C ALA A 16 -3.94 21.33 -13.15
N LEU A 17 -3.73 20.05 -12.82
CA LEU A 17 -4.77 19.18 -12.24
C LEU A 17 -5.13 19.52 -10.78
N ASN A 18 -4.67 20.66 -10.25
CA ASN A 18 -4.79 21.08 -8.85
C ASN A 18 -6.14 21.76 -8.52
N GLY A 19 -7.24 21.33 -9.15
CA GLY A 19 -8.58 21.91 -8.99
C GLY A 19 -9.48 21.07 -8.10
N GLY A 20 -9.80 21.59 -6.90
CA GLY A 20 -10.61 20.91 -5.89
C GLY A 20 -11.97 20.41 -6.38
N GLY A 21 -12.10 19.08 -6.49
CA GLY A 21 -13.36 18.36 -6.61
C GLY A 21 -13.71 17.66 -5.31
N GLN A 22 -15.00 17.65 -4.96
CA GLN A 22 -15.54 16.98 -3.76
C GLN A 22 -15.35 15.46 -3.83
N PRO A 23 -15.24 14.76 -2.68
CA PRO A 23 -15.01 13.32 -2.66
C PRO A 23 -16.28 12.58 -3.12
N GLN A 24 -16.27 12.08 -4.35
CA GLN A 24 -17.29 11.15 -4.85
C GLN A 24 -16.82 9.72 -4.54
N GLN A 25 -17.61 8.98 -3.75
CA GLN A 25 -17.35 7.59 -3.39
C GLN A 25 -17.20 6.70 -4.64
N ALA A 26 -16.06 6.04 -4.74
CA ALA A 26 -15.77 5.04 -5.77
C ALA A 26 -16.61 3.78 -5.54
N ALA A 27 -17.12 3.22 -6.64
CA ALA A 27 -17.63 1.85 -6.67
C ALA A 27 -16.44 0.87 -6.53
N PRO A 28 -16.63 -0.31 -5.92
CA PRO A 28 -15.54 -1.25 -5.67
C PRO A 28 -15.08 -1.90 -6.98
N GLY A 29 -14.01 -1.36 -7.57
CA GLY A 29 -13.23 -2.01 -8.62
C GLY A 29 -12.29 -3.05 -8.01
N ALA A 30 -12.16 -4.20 -8.68
CA ALA A 30 -11.41 -5.36 -8.22
C ALA A 30 -9.94 -5.03 -7.90
N ALA A 31 -9.53 -5.37 -6.68
CA ALA A 31 -8.18 -5.21 -6.16
C ALA A 31 -7.18 -6.10 -6.93
N GLY A 32 -6.21 -5.47 -7.61
CA GLY A 32 -5.06 -6.16 -8.22
C GLY A 32 -3.88 -6.20 -7.25
N GLY A 33 -3.03 -7.23 -7.38
CA GLY A 33 -1.94 -7.61 -6.46
C GLY A 33 -0.90 -6.53 -6.12
N GLY A 34 0.00 -6.81 -5.17
CA GLY A 34 0.82 -5.85 -4.37
C GLY A 34 1.56 -4.69 -5.07
N PHE A 35 1.59 -4.57 -6.38
CA PHE A 35 2.16 -3.44 -7.12
C PHE A 35 1.17 -2.77 -8.08
N VAL A 36 -0.12 -3.01 -7.88
CA VAL A 36 -1.23 -2.47 -8.67
C VAL A 36 -2.04 -1.51 -7.79
N ILE A 37 -2.42 -0.36 -8.35
CA ILE A 37 -3.24 0.65 -7.70
C ILE A 37 -4.32 1.16 -8.64
N ASP A 38 -5.53 1.38 -8.12
CA ASP A 38 -6.52 2.20 -8.79
C ASP A 38 -6.24 3.67 -8.50
N VAL A 39 -6.19 4.47 -9.56
CA VAL A 39 -5.88 5.89 -9.47
C VAL A 39 -7.08 6.72 -9.91
N THR A 40 -7.36 7.74 -9.11
CA THR A 40 -8.40 8.74 -9.36
C THR A 40 -7.77 10.10 -9.58
N GLU A 41 -8.55 11.07 -10.07
CA GLU A 41 -8.14 12.48 -10.14
C GLU A 41 -7.59 13.00 -8.81
N ALA A 42 -8.19 12.59 -7.68
CA ALA A 42 -7.75 13.00 -6.34
C ALA A 42 -6.41 12.37 -5.92
N THR A 43 -6.12 11.14 -6.35
CA THR A 43 -4.94 10.38 -5.93
C THR A 43 -3.77 10.45 -6.93
N PHE A 44 -3.99 10.97 -8.13
CA PHE A 44 -2.97 11.04 -9.19
C PHE A 44 -1.67 11.74 -8.77
N GLN A 45 -1.78 12.82 -8.01
CA GLN A 45 -0.61 13.59 -7.56
C GLN A 45 0.33 12.76 -6.65
N SER A 46 -0.22 12.04 -5.67
CA SER A 46 0.57 11.23 -4.74
C SER A 46 1.01 9.94 -5.42
N GLU A 47 0.08 9.23 -6.04
CA GLU A 47 0.26 7.86 -6.48
C GLU A 47 0.99 7.71 -7.80
N VAL A 48 0.92 8.72 -8.67
CA VAL A 48 1.58 8.71 -9.98
C VAL A 48 2.76 9.69 -9.98
N LEU A 49 2.50 10.98 -9.79
CA LEU A 49 3.53 12.00 -9.99
C LEU A 49 4.63 11.93 -8.92
N THR A 50 4.26 11.88 -7.64
CA THR A 50 5.23 11.83 -6.55
C THR A 50 5.98 10.49 -6.54
N ARG A 51 5.28 9.38 -6.71
CA ARG A 51 5.86 8.03 -6.82
C ARG A 51 6.83 7.89 -7.99
N SER A 52 6.54 8.51 -9.14
CA SER A 52 7.40 8.47 -10.34
C SER A 52 8.81 9.04 -10.14
N MET A 53 9.05 9.77 -9.04
CA MET A 53 10.36 10.32 -8.71
C MET A 53 11.36 9.24 -8.26
N SER A 54 10.86 8.12 -7.72
CA SER A 54 11.68 7.02 -7.21
C SER A 54 11.49 5.72 -8.00
N VAL A 55 10.27 5.45 -8.47
CA VAL A 55 9.90 4.20 -9.16
C VAL A 55 9.05 4.52 -10.39
N PRO A 56 9.29 3.91 -11.57
CA PRO A 56 8.43 4.11 -12.73
C PRO A 56 6.98 3.72 -12.45
N VAL A 57 6.03 4.56 -12.86
CA VAL A 57 4.59 4.26 -12.76
C VAL A 57 4.05 4.00 -14.15
N VAL A 58 3.59 2.80 -14.42
CA VAL A 58 2.94 2.40 -15.68
C VAL A 58 1.44 2.58 -15.51
N ILE A 59 0.81 3.40 -16.34
CA ILE A 59 -0.61 3.70 -16.30
C ILE A 59 -1.33 2.89 -17.37
N ASP A 60 -2.33 2.12 -16.97
CA ASP A 60 -3.30 1.45 -17.84
C ASP A 60 -4.61 2.25 -17.88
N PHE A 61 -4.87 2.89 -19.02
CA PHE A 61 -6.13 3.59 -19.28
C PHE A 61 -7.16 2.61 -19.83
N TRP A 62 -8.18 2.32 -19.04
CA TRP A 62 -9.19 1.29 -19.33
C TRP A 62 -10.62 1.80 -19.12
N ALA A 63 -11.61 0.99 -19.49
CA ALA A 63 -13.02 1.17 -19.13
C ALA A 63 -13.74 -0.18 -19.10
N THR A 64 -14.87 -0.26 -18.40
CA THR A 64 -15.64 -1.52 -18.24
C THR A 64 -16.17 -2.11 -19.56
N TRP A 65 -16.51 -1.24 -20.52
CA TRP A 65 -17.00 -1.60 -21.85
C TRP A 65 -15.88 -1.95 -22.86
N CYS A 66 -14.63 -1.79 -22.46
CA CYS A 66 -13.48 -2.06 -23.32
C CYS A 66 -13.11 -3.54 -23.30
N GLU A 67 -13.58 -4.29 -24.29
CA GLU A 67 -13.26 -5.72 -24.40
C GLU A 67 -11.76 -6.01 -24.51
N PRO A 68 -10.96 -5.27 -25.32
CA PRO A 68 -9.51 -5.49 -25.37
C PRO A 68 -8.79 -5.20 -24.05
N CYS A 69 -9.35 -4.34 -23.19
CA CYS A 69 -8.77 -4.02 -21.87
C CYS A 69 -8.84 -5.23 -20.94
N LYS A 70 -9.91 -6.04 -21.03
CA LYS A 70 -10.07 -7.26 -20.22
C LYS A 70 -8.98 -8.30 -20.47
N THR A 71 -8.35 -8.27 -21.65
CA THR A 71 -7.19 -9.12 -21.95
C THR A 71 -5.87 -8.48 -21.51
N LEU A 72 -5.73 -7.17 -21.68
CA LEU A 72 -4.48 -6.46 -21.42
C LEU A 72 -4.22 -6.20 -19.93
N SER A 73 -5.22 -5.75 -19.17
CA SER A 73 -5.04 -5.40 -17.76
C SER A 73 -4.50 -6.57 -16.93
N PRO A 74 -5.00 -7.82 -17.06
CA PRO A 74 -4.43 -8.96 -16.33
C PRO A 74 -2.99 -9.28 -16.70
N ILE A 75 -2.59 -9.05 -17.96
CA ILE A 75 -1.19 -9.20 -18.40
C ILE A 75 -0.31 -8.20 -17.66
N LEU A 76 -0.73 -6.93 -17.61
CA LEU A 76 0.03 -5.88 -16.92
C LEU A 76 0.09 -6.10 -15.41
N GLU A 77 -0.99 -6.56 -14.79
CA GLU A 77 -1.04 -6.90 -13.36
C GLU A 77 -0.04 -8.02 -13.02
N ARG A 78 0.02 -9.06 -13.86
CA ARG A 78 0.97 -10.16 -13.69
C ARG A 78 2.42 -9.70 -13.86
N LEU A 79 2.68 -8.83 -14.84
CA LEU A 79 4.00 -8.23 -15.02
C LEU A 79 4.35 -7.34 -13.81
N ALA A 80 3.41 -6.57 -13.26
CA ALA A 80 3.67 -5.76 -12.07
C ALA A 80 4.06 -6.63 -10.86
N ALA A 81 3.40 -7.79 -10.69
CA ALA A 81 3.78 -8.79 -9.70
C ALA A 81 5.17 -9.39 -9.98
N GLN A 82 5.43 -9.89 -11.19
CA GLN A 82 6.71 -10.52 -11.57
C GLN A 82 7.92 -9.59 -11.42
N TYR A 83 7.74 -8.30 -11.65
CA TYR A 83 8.81 -7.31 -11.54
C TYR A 83 8.97 -6.77 -10.11
N GLU A 84 8.17 -7.24 -9.15
CA GLU A 84 8.36 -7.07 -7.71
C GLU A 84 8.72 -5.64 -7.32
N GLY A 85 7.89 -4.67 -7.70
CA GLY A 85 8.08 -3.25 -7.35
C GLY A 85 9.13 -2.50 -8.15
N ARG A 86 9.75 -3.09 -9.18
CA ARG A 86 10.60 -2.32 -10.14
C ARG A 86 9.81 -1.31 -10.95
N PHE A 87 8.49 -1.51 -11.05
CA PHE A 87 7.53 -0.49 -11.48
C PHE A 87 6.22 -0.72 -10.72
N VAL A 88 5.32 0.26 -10.76
CA VAL A 88 3.96 0.15 -10.21
C VAL A 88 2.95 0.31 -11.34
N LEU A 89 1.91 -0.52 -11.36
CA LEU A 89 0.80 -0.40 -12.30
C LEU A 89 -0.32 0.48 -11.70
N ALA A 90 -0.63 1.57 -12.36
CA ALA A 90 -1.75 2.46 -12.05
C ALA A 90 -2.90 2.24 -13.04
N LYS A 91 -4.03 1.76 -12.56
CA LYS A 91 -5.25 1.57 -13.36
C LYS A 91 -6.10 2.83 -13.28
N ILE A 92 -6.47 3.36 -14.43
CA ILE A 92 -7.32 4.57 -14.53
C ILE A 92 -8.51 4.27 -15.43
N ASP A 93 -9.69 4.24 -14.83
CA ASP A 93 -10.95 4.24 -15.55
C ASP A 93 -11.15 5.61 -16.22
N VAL A 94 -11.17 5.64 -17.56
CA VAL A 94 -11.30 6.88 -18.33
C VAL A 94 -12.70 7.51 -18.26
N ASP A 95 -13.74 6.72 -17.94
CA ASP A 95 -15.11 7.24 -17.79
C ASP A 95 -15.22 8.07 -16.50
N ALA A 96 -14.60 7.56 -15.43
CA ALA A 96 -14.58 8.19 -14.11
C ALA A 96 -13.54 9.31 -13.98
N ASN A 97 -12.47 9.29 -14.79
CA ASN A 97 -11.30 10.18 -14.64
C ASN A 97 -10.94 10.90 -15.95
N GLN A 98 -11.92 11.59 -16.54
CA GLN A 98 -11.79 12.21 -17.85
C GLN A 98 -10.71 13.30 -17.91
N ALA A 99 -10.49 14.04 -16.81
CA ALA A 99 -9.48 15.10 -16.81
C ALA A 99 -8.07 14.52 -16.95
N ILE A 100 -7.78 13.39 -16.31
CA ILE A 100 -6.50 12.70 -16.44
C ILE A 100 -6.33 12.16 -17.86
N ALA A 101 -7.35 11.51 -18.41
CA ALA A 101 -7.31 10.95 -19.76
C ALA A 101 -7.04 12.04 -20.82
N GLN A 102 -7.69 13.21 -20.69
CA GLN A 102 -7.46 14.37 -21.55
C GLN A 102 -6.06 14.94 -21.40
N ALA A 103 -5.57 15.09 -20.17
CA ALA A 103 -4.23 15.60 -19.89
C ALA A 103 -3.13 14.65 -20.42
N ALA A 104 -3.35 13.34 -20.34
CA ALA A 104 -2.47 12.33 -20.93
C ALA A 104 -2.68 12.14 -22.45
N GLN A 105 -3.57 12.94 -23.07
CA GLN A 105 -3.90 12.91 -24.49
C GLN A 105 -4.34 11.53 -25.00
N VAL A 106 -5.09 10.79 -24.19
CA VAL A 106 -5.61 9.46 -24.53
C VAL A 106 -6.71 9.60 -25.59
N GLN A 107 -6.48 9.04 -26.78
CA GLN A 107 -7.42 9.10 -27.91
C GLN A 107 -8.24 7.82 -28.09
N SER A 108 -7.74 6.69 -27.60
CA SER A 108 -8.45 5.41 -27.60
C SER A 108 -7.97 4.53 -26.46
N ILE A 109 -8.77 3.55 -26.05
CA ILE A 109 -8.41 2.59 -24.99
C ILE A 109 -8.40 1.16 -25.56
N PRO A 110 -7.54 0.26 -25.01
CA PRO A 110 -6.56 0.54 -23.97
C PRO A 110 -5.37 1.37 -24.48
N THR A 111 -4.85 2.25 -23.64
CA THR A 111 -3.60 2.98 -23.89
C THR A 111 -2.73 2.86 -22.65
N VAL A 112 -1.45 2.57 -22.85
CA VAL A 112 -0.49 2.42 -21.75
C VAL A 112 0.58 3.50 -21.85
N VAL A 113 0.77 4.23 -20.76
CA VAL A 113 1.73 5.33 -20.64
C VAL A 113 2.51 5.15 -19.37
N ALA A 114 3.81 5.44 -19.35
CA ALA A 114 4.58 5.50 -18.12
C ALA A 114 4.78 6.94 -17.65
N VAL A 115 4.98 7.11 -16.34
CA VAL A 115 5.48 8.34 -15.74
C VAL A 115 6.82 8.05 -15.08
N VAL A 116 7.84 8.79 -15.48
CA VAL A 116 9.19 8.71 -14.93
C VAL A 116 9.65 10.13 -14.61
N ARG A 117 9.92 10.42 -13.33
CA ARG A 117 10.26 11.76 -12.83
C ARG A 117 9.24 12.84 -13.23
N GLY A 118 7.96 12.49 -13.15
CA GLY A 118 6.85 13.37 -13.54
C GLY A 118 6.75 13.63 -15.04
N GLN A 119 7.50 12.91 -15.89
CA GLN A 119 7.41 13.01 -17.35
C GLN A 119 6.62 11.84 -17.90
N LEU A 120 5.64 12.13 -18.77
CA LEU A 120 4.88 11.11 -19.51
C LEU A 120 5.75 10.50 -20.61
N VAL A 121 5.74 9.18 -20.69
CA VAL A 121 6.44 8.37 -21.68
C VAL A 121 5.41 7.43 -22.31
N PRO A 122 4.91 7.74 -23.53
CA PRO A 122 4.02 6.84 -24.24
C PRO A 122 4.67 5.49 -24.47
N LEU A 123 3.99 4.40 -24.10
CA LEU A 123 4.52 3.04 -24.28
C LEU A 123 3.90 2.39 -25.53
N PHE A 124 2.59 2.17 -25.50
CA PHE A 124 1.86 1.56 -26.61
C PHE A 124 0.35 1.81 -26.49
N GLN A 125 -0.36 1.53 -27.59
CA GLN A 125 -1.81 1.64 -27.70
C GLN A 125 -2.38 0.33 -28.24
N GLY A 126 -3.52 -0.09 -27.70
CA GLY A 126 -4.17 -1.36 -28.01
C GLY A 126 -3.67 -2.53 -27.15
N ALA A 127 -4.39 -3.64 -27.21
CA ALA A 127 -4.01 -4.88 -26.54
C ALA A 127 -2.88 -5.57 -27.32
N ILE A 128 -1.82 -5.95 -26.62
CA ILE A 128 -0.64 -6.63 -27.17
C ILE A 128 -0.35 -7.92 -26.39
N PRO A 129 0.33 -8.91 -26.98
CA PRO A 129 0.74 -10.12 -26.26
C PRO A 129 1.69 -9.81 -25.09
N GLU A 130 1.66 -10.64 -24.05
CA GLU A 130 2.50 -10.48 -22.85
C GLU A 130 3.99 -10.38 -23.15
N ALA A 131 4.53 -11.19 -24.06
CA ALA A 131 5.93 -11.11 -24.45
C ALA A 131 6.31 -9.73 -25.02
N GLN A 132 5.39 -9.09 -25.74
CA GLN A 132 5.61 -7.75 -26.27
C GLN A 132 5.49 -6.69 -25.17
N ALA A 133 4.49 -6.81 -24.28
CA ALA A 133 4.35 -5.93 -23.12
C ALA A 133 5.60 -5.99 -22.23
N GLN A 134 6.11 -7.19 -21.95
CA GLN A 134 7.33 -7.42 -21.19
C GLN A 134 8.53 -6.71 -21.82
N GLN A 135 8.74 -6.86 -23.14
CA GLN A 135 9.83 -6.17 -23.84
C GLN A 135 9.77 -4.65 -23.72
N VAL A 136 8.57 -4.06 -23.78
CA VAL A 136 8.38 -2.62 -23.62
C VAL A 136 8.66 -2.19 -22.17
N ILE A 137 8.21 -2.97 -21.19
CA ILE A 137 8.49 -2.71 -19.76
C ILE A 137 9.99 -2.80 -19.48
N GLU A 138 10.71 -3.77 -20.04
CA GLU A 138 12.16 -3.89 -19.87
C GLU A 138 12.90 -2.67 -20.43
N GLN A 139 12.49 -2.17 -21.60
CA GLN A 139 13.04 -0.94 -22.19
C GLN A 139 12.73 0.27 -21.31
N LEU A 140 11.52 0.38 -20.77
CA LEU A 140 11.13 1.42 -19.82
C LEU A 140 12.04 1.39 -18.58
N LEU A 141 12.27 0.21 -18.00
CA LEU A 141 13.10 0.06 -16.80
C LEU A 141 14.55 0.44 -17.07
N GLN A 142 15.11 0.05 -18.23
CA GLN A 142 16.45 0.48 -18.64
C GLN A 142 16.54 2.00 -18.78
N MET A 143 15.52 2.62 -19.39
CA MET A 143 15.42 4.07 -19.53
C MET A 143 15.30 4.77 -18.16
N ALA A 144 14.48 4.23 -17.26
CA ALA A 144 14.30 4.76 -15.91
C ALA A 144 15.61 4.77 -15.12
N VAL A 145 16.36 3.66 -15.14
CA VAL A 145 17.69 3.55 -14.51
C VAL A 145 18.65 4.58 -15.10
N ALA A 146 18.67 4.74 -16.43
CA ALA A 146 19.50 5.75 -17.09
C ALA A 146 19.14 7.20 -16.69
N ASN A 147 17.89 7.43 -16.28
CA ASN A 147 17.40 8.72 -15.78
C ASN A 147 17.47 8.84 -14.25
N GLY A 148 18.13 7.91 -13.56
CA GLY A 148 18.33 7.92 -12.11
C GLY A 148 17.11 7.48 -11.29
N VAL A 149 16.15 6.81 -11.91
CA VAL A 149 14.98 6.20 -11.27
C VAL A 149 15.19 4.70 -11.23
N ALA A 150 15.78 4.22 -10.13
CA ALA A 150 16.12 2.82 -9.92
C ALA A 150 15.59 2.29 -8.57
N GLY A 151 14.63 2.99 -7.97
CA GLY A 151 14.00 2.56 -6.72
C GLY A 151 13.15 1.31 -6.93
N ARG A 152 12.77 0.71 -5.80
CA ARG A 152 11.84 -0.41 -5.72
C ARG A 152 10.67 0.02 -4.85
N ALA A 153 9.45 -0.15 -5.34
CA ALA A 153 8.25 0.12 -4.56
C ALA A 153 8.06 -0.98 -3.50
N ASP A 154 7.55 -0.60 -2.35
CA ASP A 154 7.08 -1.55 -1.35
C ASP A 154 5.75 -2.17 -1.80
N PRO A 155 5.48 -3.44 -1.45
CA PRO A 155 4.18 -4.07 -1.71
C PRO A 155 3.06 -3.28 -1.02
N ILE A 156 1.95 -3.09 -1.73
CA ILE A 156 0.76 -2.40 -1.26
C ILE A 156 -0.08 -3.39 -0.44
N PRO A 157 -0.28 -3.15 0.87
CA PRO A 157 -1.06 -4.06 1.72
C PRO A 157 -2.54 -4.09 1.31
N GLY A 158 -3.15 -5.29 1.27
CA GLY A 158 -4.58 -5.47 0.93
C GLY A 158 -4.88 -5.70 -0.56
N ALA A 159 -3.85 -5.75 -1.39
CA ALA A 159 -3.91 -6.11 -2.79
C ALA A 159 -3.84 -7.65 -2.93
N GLY A 160 -5.01 -8.30 -2.91
CA GLY A 160 -5.12 -9.73 -3.16
C GLY A 160 -4.50 -10.10 -4.52
N ALA A 161 -3.82 -11.24 -4.57
CA ALA A 161 -3.44 -11.84 -5.84
C ALA A 161 -4.71 -12.01 -6.71
N PRO A 162 -4.64 -11.80 -8.03
CA PRO A 162 -5.76 -12.13 -8.90
C PRO A 162 -6.06 -13.63 -8.76
N GLU A 163 -7.20 -13.95 -8.18
CA GLU A 163 -7.81 -15.27 -8.29
C GLU A 163 -8.33 -15.41 -9.73
N ASP A 164 -7.57 -16.07 -10.60
CA ASP A 164 -8.11 -16.65 -11.83
C ASP A 164 -7.54 -18.04 -12.08
N ALA A 165 -8.46 -18.99 -12.00
CA ALA A 165 -8.57 -20.32 -12.61
C ALA A 165 -7.36 -20.97 -13.31
N ASP A 166 -7.12 -22.22 -12.91
CA ASP A 166 -6.38 -23.27 -13.63
C ASP A 166 -4.84 -23.25 -13.61
N GLY A 167 -4.27 -22.88 -12.48
CA GLY A 167 -2.98 -23.43 -12.05
C GLY A 167 -2.94 -23.43 -10.54
N GLU A 168 -2.76 -24.59 -9.90
CA GLU A 168 -2.32 -24.60 -8.51
C GLU A 168 -1.16 -23.60 -8.39
N PRO A 169 -1.26 -22.57 -7.52
CA PRO A 169 -0.13 -21.72 -7.27
C PRO A 169 1.02 -22.64 -6.87
N ALA A 170 2.15 -22.52 -7.54
CA ALA A 170 3.38 -23.07 -6.99
C ALA A 170 3.57 -22.30 -5.68
N GLU A 171 3.10 -22.89 -4.58
CA GLU A 171 3.30 -22.40 -3.23
C GLU A 171 4.76 -22.01 -3.13
N GLU A 172 5.03 -20.72 -2.95
CA GLU A 172 6.35 -20.33 -2.49
C GLU A 172 6.63 -21.19 -1.26
N PRO A 173 7.77 -21.88 -1.19
CA PRO A 173 8.03 -22.80 -0.10
C PRO A 173 7.96 -22.01 1.20
N VAL A 174 6.86 -22.19 1.93
CA VAL A 174 6.68 -21.62 3.26
C VAL A 174 7.85 -22.15 4.09
N ASP A 175 8.55 -21.26 4.78
CA ASP A 175 9.57 -21.70 5.73
C ASP A 175 8.90 -22.73 6.66
N PRO A 176 9.41 -23.97 6.75
CA PRO A 176 8.78 -25.02 7.55
C PRO A 176 8.51 -24.62 9.00
N ARG A 177 9.22 -23.62 9.53
CA ARG A 177 8.98 -23.05 10.86
C ARG A 177 7.62 -22.33 10.96
N PHE A 178 7.10 -21.78 9.87
CA PHE A 178 5.87 -21.00 9.82
C PHE A 178 4.67 -21.72 9.20
N GLU A 179 4.84 -22.94 8.68
CA GLU A 179 3.78 -23.74 8.05
C GLU A 179 2.51 -23.84 8.94
N ALA A 180 2.68 -24.21 10.21
CA ALA A 180 1.56 -24.32 11.15
C ALA A 180 0.87 -22.96 11.43
N ALA A 181 1.61 -21.85 11.39
CA ALA A 181 1.03 -20.52 11.56
C ALA A 181 0.26 -20.10 10.30
N TYR A 182 0.80 -20.41 9.12
CA TYR A 182 0.21 -20.12 7.83
C TYR A 182 -1.12 -20.87 7.64
N ASP A 183 -1.14 -22.19 7.92
CA ASP A 183 -2.35 -23.01 7.88
C ASP A 183 -3.44 -22.47 8.80
N ALA A 184 -3.06 -22.06 10.01
CA ALA A 184 -4.00 -21.50 10.98
C ALA A 184 -4.57 -20.15 10.53
N ILE A 185 -3.74 -19.27 9.95
CA ILE A 185 -4.21 -17.99 9.37
C ILE A 185 -5.19 -18.25 8.24
N ASN A 186 -4.89 -19.18 7.32
CA ASN A 186 -5.78 -19.53 6.20
C ASN A 186 -7.11 -20.11 6.67
N ALA A 187 -7.10 -20.83 7.79
CA ALA A 187 -8.31 -21.31 8.45
C ALA A 187 -9.08 -20.22 9.25
N GLY A 188 -8.55 -19.01 9.36
CA GLY A 188 -9.08 -17.94 10.21
C GLY A 188 -8.92 -18.21 11.71
N ASP A 189 -8.12 -19.20 12.10
CA ASP A 189 -7.87 -19.61 13.47
C ASP A 189 -6.65 -18.84 14.03
N PHE A 190 -6.88 -17.56 14.31
CA PHE A 190 -5.82 -16.67 14.79
C PHE A 190 -5.27 -17.09 16.17
N ASP A 191 -6.06 -17.80 16.97
CA ASP A 191 -5.59 -18.36 18.25
C ASP A 191 -4.48 -19.40 18.00
N LYS A 192 -4.72 -20.36 17.11
CA LYS A 192 -3.69 -21.34 16.72
C LYS A 192 -2.50 -20.69 16.02
N ALA A 193 -2.72 -19.69 15.18
CA ALA A 193 -1.63 -19.00 14.50
C ALA A 193 -0.69 -18.30 15.51
N ALA A 194 -1.26 -17.68 16.56
CA ALA A 194 -0.47 -17.05 17.62
C ALA A 194 0.33 -18.09 18.42
N GLU A 195 -0.25 -19.25 18.70
CA GLU A 195 0.46 -20.37 19.34
C GLU A 195 1.63 -20.87 18.51
N ALA A 196 1.46 -21.00 17.20
CA ALA A 196 2.52 -21.43 16.28
C ALA A 196 3.70 -20.44 16.26
N TYR A 197 3.45 -19.14 16.13
CA TYR A 197 4.53 -18.14 16.20
C TYR A 197 5.22 -18.11 17.57
N ARG A 198 4.47 -18.27 18.67
CA ARG A 198 5.07 -18.37 20.02
C ARG A 198 5.95 -19.60 20.16
N ALA A 199 5.61 -20.72 19.54
CA ALA A 199 6.45 -21.92 19.54
C ALA A 199 7.79 -21.64 18.84
N VAL A 200 7.77 -20.97 17.68
CA VAL A 200 9.00 -20.54 16.99
C VAL A 200 9.83 -19.61 17.87
N LEU A 201 9.20 -18.63 18.54
CA LEU A 201 9.89 -17.69 19.42
C LEU A 201 10.42 -18.33 20.72
N ALA A 202 9.84 -19.45 21.18
CA ALA A 202 10.37 -20.19 22.31
C ALA A 202 11.73 -20.83 21.99
N GLU A 203 11.92 -21.25 20.73
CA GLU A 203 13.19 -21.80 20.24
C GLU A 203 14.16 -20.71 19.76
N ALA A 204 13.64 -19.68 19.09
CA ALA A 204 14.40 -18.56 18.54
C ALA A 204 13.84 -17.20 19.00
N PRO A 205 14.10 -16.75 20.25
CA PRO A 205 13.52 -15.53 20.81
C PRO A 205 13.92 -14.22 20.10
N ALA A 206 14.97 -14.27 19.26
CA ALA A 206 15.46 -13.13 18.49
C ALA A 206 14.92 -13.10 17.05
N ASP A 207 14.13 -14.09 16.64
CA ASP A 207 13.59 -14.17 15.29
C ASP A 207 12.67 -12.98 15.00
N ALA A 208 13.05 -12.17 14.00
CA ALA A 208 12.34 -10.94 13.66
C ALA A 208 11.03 -11.23 12.91
N GLU A 209 10.99 -12.27 12.09
CA GLU A 209 9.85 -12.65 11.28
C GLU A 209 8.76 -13.28 12.14
N ALA A 210 9.14 -14.16 13.07
CA ALA A 210 8.23 -14.74 14.04
C ALA A 210 7.63 -13.67 14.99
N LYS A 211 8.41 -12.64 15.35
CA LYS A 211 7.91 -11.48 16.13
C LYS A 211 6.88 -10.67 15.35
N ALA A 212 7.20 -10.31 14.11
CA ALA A 212 6.29 -9.57 13.25
C ALA A 212 5.01 -10.37 12.98
N GLY A 213 5.13 -11.65 12.67
CA GLY A 213 4.00 -12.57 12.47
C GLY A 213 3.12 -12.70 13.71
N LEU A 214 3.72 -12.88 14.90
CA LEU A 214 2.95 -12.91 16.15
C LEU A 214 2.21 -11.59 16.39
N ALA A 215 2.89 -10.45 16.21
CA ALA A 215 2.28 -9.13 16.40
C ALA A 215 1.10 -8.90 15.44
N GLN A 216 1.24 -9.31 14.18
CA GLN A 216 0.18 -9.24 13.17
C GLN A 216 -1.04 -10.08 13.58
N VAL A 217 -0.83 -11.34 13.96
CA VAL A 217 -1.93 -12.24 14.35
C VAL A 217 -2.61 -11.73 15.62
N GLU A 218 -1.86 -11.26 16.60
CA GLU A 218 -2.41 -10.68 17.82
C GLU A 218 -3.25 -9.43 17.56
N LEU A 219 -2.85 -8.57 16.62
CA LEU A 219 -3.65 -7.45 16.16
C LEU A 219 -4.99 -7.91 15.55
N LEU A 220 -4.95 -8.94 14.69
CA LEU A 220 -6.16 -9.52 14.09
C LEU A 220 -7.08 -10.11 15.16
N ARG A 221 -6.54 -10.84 16.15
CA ARG A 221 -7.32 -11.39 17.28
C ARG A 221 -8.07 -10.32 18.05
N ARG A 222 -7.41 -9.20 18.35
CA ARG A 222 -8.00 -8.12 19.16
C ARG A 222 -9.06 -7.31 18.42
N THR A 223 -8.94 -7.22 17.10
CA THR A 223 -9.86 -6.44 16.27
C THR A 223 -10.98 -7.29 15.66
N ALA A 224 -10.83 -8.62 15.64
CA ALA A 224 -11.85 -9.55 15.17
C ALA A 224 -13.18 -9.34 15.92
N GLY A 225 -14.26 -9.15 15.15
CA GLY A 225 -15.61 -8.97 15.68
C GLY A 225 -15.86 -7.65 16.43
N THR A 226 -14.90 -6.72 16.43
CA THR A 226 -15.07 -5.38 17.02
C THR A 226 -15.75 -4.43 16.04
N ASP A 227 -16.64 -3.56 16.52
CA ASP A 227 -17.15 -2.42 15.74
C ASP A 227 -16.12 -1.28 15.75
N PRO A 228 -15.49 -0.94 14.61
CA PRO A 228 -14.49 0.13 14.53
C PRO A 228 -15.03 1.49 14.99
N GLY A 229 -16.29 1.81 14.65
CA GLY A 229 -16.88 3.11 14.97
C GLY A 229 -17.09 3.27 16.48
N ALA A 230 -17.63 2.23 17.12
CA ALA A 230 -17.84 2.22 18.56
C ALA A 230 -16.51 2.25 19.34
N ALA A 231 -15.48 1.51 18.89
CA ALA A 231 -14.17 1.49 19.53
C ALA A 231 -13.51 2.88 19.53
N LEU A 232 -13.53 3.57 18.39
CA LEU A 232 -13.00 4.93 18.27
C LEU A 232 -13.79 5.92 19.13
N ALA A 233 -15.13 5.85 19.10
CA ALA A 233 -15.98 6.72 19.89
C ALA A 233 -15.78 6.53 21.40
N ALA A 234 -15.60 5.29 21.87
CA ALA A 234 -15.32 5.00 23.27
C ALA A 234 -13.98 5.62 23.72
N ALA A 235 -12.94 5.46 22.91
CA ALA A 235 -11.63 6.05 23.17
C ALA A 235 -11.68 7.59 23.15
N ASP A 236 -12.44 8.19 22.25
CA ASP A 236 -12.55 9.65 22.18
C ASP A 236 -13.35 10.23 23.36
N ALA A 237 -14.27 9.45 23.94
CA ALA A 237 -15.05 9.83 25.12
C ALA A 237 -14.22 9.84 26.42
N ASP A 238 -13.25 8.93 26.56
CA ASP A 238 -12.33 8.89 27.71
C ASP A 238 -10.86 8.76 27.25
N PRO A 239 -10.13 9.90 27.18
CA PRO A 239 -8.69 9.92 26.85
C PRO A 239 -7.77 9.20 27.84
N THR A 240 -8.29 8.72 28.98
CA THR A 240 -7.55 7.99 30.01
C THR A 240 -7.94 6.53 30.14
N ASP A 241 -9.00 6.08 29.46
CA ASP A 241 -9.39 4.67 29.40
C ASP A 241 -8.37 3.89 28.54
N VAL A 242 -7.44 3.24 29.21
CA VAL A 242 -6.32 2.55 28.57
C VAL A 242 -6.79 1.43 27.65
N ASP A 243 -7.83 0.69 28.03
CA ASP A 243 -8.33 -0.42 27.21
C ASP A 243 -9.00 0.11 25.94
N ALA A 244 -9.80 1.19 26.03
CA ALA A 244 -10.38 1.85 24.87
C ALA A 244 -9.31 2.43 23.93
N GLN A 245 -8.27 3.08 24.47
CA GLN A 245 -7.19 3.64 23.66
C GLN A 245 -6.36 2.56 22.95
N LEU A 246 -6.11 1.42 23.60
CA LEU A 246 -5.42 0.29 23.00
C LEU A 246 -6.21 -0.29 21.82
N LEU A 247 -7.51 -0.54 22.01
CA LEU A 247 -8.38 -1.07 20.97
C LEU A 247 -8.54 -0.09 19.80
N ALA A 248 -8.74 1.19 20.08
CA ALA A 248 -8.83 2.22 19.05
C ALA A 248 -7.55 2.33 18.22
N ALA A 249 -6.37 2.24 18.86
CA ALA A 249 -5.10 2.24 18.14
C ALA A 249 -4.93 1.01 17.25
N ASP A 250 -5.33 -0.18 17.72
CA ASP A 250 -5.35 -1.39 16.90
C ASP A 250 -6.24 -1.22 15.66
N ILE A 251 -7.46 -0.70 15.85
CA ILE A 251 -8.41 -0.41 14.76
C ILE A 251 -7.83 0.62 13.78
N GLU A 252 -7.14 1.65 14.27
CA GLU A 252 -6.46 2.64 13.44
C GLU A 252 -5.35 2.01 12.60
N VAL A 253 -4.52 1.12 13.16
CA VAL A 253 -3.49 0.39 12.38
C VAL A 253 -4.10 -0.51 11.32
N VAL A 254 -5.12 -1.32 11.67
CA VAL A 254 -5.81 -2.19 10.69
C VAL A 254 -6.47 -1.37 9.58
N SER A 255 -6.91 -0.15 9.89
CA SER A 255 -7.50 0.77 8.91
C SER A 255 -6.46 1.62 8.13
N GLY A 256 -5.15 1.36 8.31
CA GLY A 256 -4.07 2.11 7.68
C GLY A 256 -3.77 3.50 8.27
N ARG A 257 -4.45 3.89 9.36
CA ARG A 257 -4.28 5.18 10.06
C ARG A 257 -3.17 5.11 11.12
N VAL A 258 -1.98 4.67 10.69
CA VAL A 258 -0.82 4.39 11.56
C VAL A 258 -0.37 5.59 12.40
N ASP A 259 -0.31 6.79 11.82
CA ASP A 259 0.07 8.00 12.57
C ASP A 259 -0.90 8.29 13.72
N GLN A 260 -2.20 8.08 13.50
CA GLN A 260 -3.24 8.30 14.51
C GLN A 260 -3.08 7.31 15.67
N ALA A 261 -2.82 6.04 15.36
CA ALA A 261 -2.56 5.01 16.37
C ALA A 261 -1.38 5.36 17.27
N PHE A 262 -0.25 5.79 16.69
CA PHE A 262 0.92 6.19 17.47
C PHE A 262 0.66 7.45 18.29
N ASP A 263 0.08 8.48 17.67
CA ASP A 263 -0.23 9.73 18.38
C ASP A 263 -1.23 9.50 19.53
N ARG A 264 -2.19 8.59 19.34
CA ARG A 264 -3.16 8.15 20.36
C ARG A 264 -2.45 7.52 21.55
N LEU A 265 -1.74 6.41 21.34
CA LEU A 265 -1.09 5.68 22.43
C LEU A 265 -0.04 6.52 23.15
N ILE A 266 0.79 7.26 22.41
CA ILE A 266 1.81 8.14 23.00
C ILE A 266 1.13 9.30 23.75
N GLY A 267 0.01 9.82 23.24
CA GLY A 267 -0.82 10.79 23.95
C GLY A 267 -1.32 10.24 25.28
N THR A 268 -1.86 9.02 25.30
CA THR A 268 -2.37 8.36 26.52
C THR A 268 -1.25 8.10 27.53
N ILE A 269 -0.06 7.66 27.08
CA ILE A 269 1.13 7.45 27.93
C ILE A 269 1.51 8.70 28.73
N ARG A 270 1.23 9.91 28.21
CA ARG A 270 1.49 11.17 28.90
C ARG A 270 0.44 11.52 29.97
N ARG A 271 -0.71 10.85 29.97
CA ARG A 271 -1.86 11.13 30.85
C ARG A 271 -2.03 10.11 31.96
N VAL A 272 -1.61 8.87 31.74
CA VAL A 272 -1.76 7.77 32.70
C VAL A 272 -0.45 7.46 33.43
N PHE A 273 -0.55 6.89 34.62
CA PHE A 273 0.58 6.59 35.51
C PHE A 273 0.48 5.17 36.06
N GLY A 274 1.61 4.62 36.52
CA GLY A 274 1.67 3.26 37.04
C GLY A 274 1.74 2.20 35.95
N ASP A 275 1.28 0.98 36.26
CA ASP A 275 1.49 -0.23 35.45
C ASP A 275 0.83 -0.15 34.06
N GLU A 276 -0.20 0.68 33.89
CA GLU A 276 -0.87 0.86 32.61
C GLU A 276 0.00 1.54 31.55
N ARG A 277 0.96 2.38 31.97
CA ARG A 277 1.92 3.02 31.07
C ARG A 277 2.80 2.00 30.37
N GLU A 278 3.13 0.91 31.07
CA GLU A 278 3.91 -0.20 30.53
C GLU A 278 3.10 -1.00 29.51
N ARG A 279 1.79 -1.22 29.77
CA ARG A 279 0.89 -1.86 28.78
C ARG A 279 0.82 -1.06 27.48
N LEU A 280 0.67 0.26 27.57
CA LEU A 280 0.67 1.15 26.40
C LEU A 280 2.02 1.13 25.68
N ARG A 281 3.14 1.22 26.42
CA ARG A 281 4.49 1.14 25.84
C ARG A 281 4.70 -0.17 25.09
N ALA A 282 4.30 -1.29 25.68
CA ALA A 282 4.42 -2.60 25.06
C ALA A 282 3.63 -2.67 23.75
N ARG A 283 2.39 -2.15 23.71
CA ARG A 283 1.61 -2.08 22.48
C ARG A 283 2.25 -1.20 21.42
N VAL A 284 2.79 -0.03 21.77
CA VAL A 284 3.50 0.82 20.79
C VAL A 284 4.67 0.07 20.16
N VAL A 285 5.44 -0.69 20.95
CA VAL A 285 6.55 -1.50 20.44
C VAL A 285 6.06 -2.63 19.53
N GLU A 286 4.99 -3.33 19.93
CA GLU A 286 4.35 -4.36 19.09
C GLU A 286 3.92 -3.78 17.73
N LEU A 287 3.31 -2.59 17.73
CA LEU A 287 2.92 -1.91 16.50
C LEU A 287 4.12 -1.47 15.63
N PHE A 288 5.30 -1.24 16.22
CA PHE A 288 6.53 -0.99 15.44
C PHE A 288 6.99 -2.23 14.67
N ASP A 289 6.80 -3.43 15.24
CA ASP A 289 7.15 -4.68 14.57
C ASP A 289 6.19 -4.96 13.40
N ILE A 290 4.92 -4.59 13.52
CA ILE A 290 3.92 -4.70 12.45
C ILE A 290 4.18 -3.70 11.32
N VAL A 291 4.39 -2.42 11.65
CA VAL A 291 4.59 -1.36 10.64
C VAL A 291 5.99 -1.45 9.99
N GLY A 292 6.96 -2.03 10.70
CA GLY A 292 8.34 -2.15 10.25
C GLY A 292 9.23 -1.06 10.84
N GLY A 293 10.37 -1.48 11.41
CA GLY A 293 11.26 -0.60 12.17
C GLY A 293 11.94 0.52 11.39
N ALA A 294 11.92 0.47 10.05
CA ALA A 294 12.49 1.47 9.16
C ALA A 294 11.45 2.51 8.66
N ASP A 295 10.16 2.30 8.94
CA ASP A 295 9.10 3.22 8.52
C ASP A 295 9.33 4.61 9.16
N PRO A 296 9.27 5.72 8.39
CA PRO A 296 9.45 7.06 8.92
C PRO A 296 8.52 7.41 10.10
N ARG A 297 7.29 6.87 10.10
CA ARG A 297 6.30 7.04 11.17
C ARG A 297 6.76 6.34 12.44
N VAL A 298 7.35 5.15 12.33
CA VAL A 298 7.96 4.42 13.46
C VAL A 298 9.18 5.18 14.01
N VAL A 299 10.03 5.74 13.15
CA VAL A 299 11.18 6.56 13.60
C VAL A 299 10.71 7.76 14.41
N LYS A 300 9.72 8.52 13.91
CA LYS A 300 9.09 9.64 14.63
C LYS A 300 8.47 9.19 15.95
N ALA A 301 7.70 8.10 15.92
CA ALA A 301 7.01 7.57 17.10
C ALA A 301 7.99 7.08 18.18
N ARG A 302 9.13 6.48 17.82
CA ARG A 302 10.19 6.10 18.77
C ARG A 302 10.72 7.31 19.53
N SER A 303 11.02 8.42 18.84
CA SER A 303 11.46 9.66 19.48
C SER A 303 10.38 10.24 20.39
N ALA A 304 9.12 10.24 19.94
CA ALA A 304 8.00 10.75 20.72
C ALA A 304 7.69 9.89 21.96
N LEU A 305 7.81 8.56 21.85
CA LEU A 305 7.65 7.61 22.94
C LEU A 305 8.73 7.81 24.00
N ALA A 306 10.00 7.94 23.60
CA ALA A 306 11.10 8.21 24.53
C ALA A 306 10.83 9.49 25.33
N SER A 307 10.43 10.58 24.67
CA SER A 307 10.05 11.84 25.33
C SER A 307 8.77 11.74 26.17
N ALA A 308 7.89 10.77 25.88
CA ALA A 308 6.68 10.58 26.68
C ALA A 308 6.96 9.75 27.94
N LEU A 309 8.06 8.98 27.98
CA LEU A 309 8.46 8.09 29.07
C LEU A 309 9.34 8.75 30.14
N PHE A 310 10.15 9.74 29.74
CA PHE A 310 11.12 10.47 30.57
C PHE A 310 10.86 11.97 30.57
#